data_AF-A0A4U9XZT1-F1
#
_entry.id   AF-A0A4U9XZT1-F1
#
_cell.length_a   1.000
_cell.length_b   1.000
_cell.length_c   1.000
_cell.angle_alpha   90.00
_cell.angle_beta   90.00
_cell.angle_gamma   90.00
#
_symmetry.space_group_name_H-M   'P 1'
#
loop_
_entity.id
_entity.type
_entity.pdbx_description
1 polymer ?
#
loop_
_entity_poly.entity_id
_entity_poly.type
_entity_poly.pdbx_seq_one_letter_code
_entity_poly.pdbx_strand_id
1 'polypeptide(L)' 'MKKVENVLYAYTVRADYEGFILERAIMSKNQYNAVIDFLDAVKELFDYSDCDDFKDDIHILTVTQEVQE' A
#
# COMPACT_ATOMS: atom_id res chain seq x y z
N MET A 1 -0.49 -21.53 25.05
CA MET A 1 -0.97 -20.54 24.04
C MET A 1 0.10 -20.44 22.97
N LYS A 2 -0.19 -20.83 21.72
CA LYS A 2 0.79 -20.68 20.63
C LYS A 2 0.89 -19.19 20.28
N LYS A 3 2.11 -18.63 20.31
CA LYS A 3 2.38 -17.28 19.76
C LYS A 3 2.00 -17.32 18.29
N VAL A 4 1.00 -16.54 17.89
CA VAL A 4 0.76 -16.27 16.47
C VAL A 4 1.89 -15.35 16.06
N GLU A 5 2.93 -15.89 15.44
CA GLU A 5 3.92 -15.07 14.77
C GLU A 5 3.17 -14.30 13.68
N ASN A 6 3.11 -12.97 13.82
CA ASN A 6 2.60 -12.11 12.75
C ASN A 6 3.61 -12.19 11.61
N VAL A 7 3.39 -13.12 10.68
CA VAL A 7 4.18 -13.19 9.46
C VAL A 7 3.88 -11.94 8.65
N LEU A 8 4.92 -11.13 8.42
CA LEU A 8 4.87 -9.99 7.52
C LEU A 8 5.56 -10.40 6.22
N TYR A 9 4.96 -10.03 5.10
CA TYR A 9 5.52 -10.22 3.77
C TYR A 9 5.82 -8.85 3.17
N ALA A 10 6.85 -8.81 2.32
CA ALA A 10 7.15 -7.63 1.53
C ALA A 10 6.21 -7.59 0.31
N TYR A 11 5.59 -6.44 0.10
CA TYR A 11 4.76 -6.14 -1.05
C TYR A 11 5.24 -4.87 -1.72
N THR A 12 5.29 -4.85 -3.04
CA THR A 12 5.43 -3.63 -3.83
C THR A 12 4.06 -3.22 -4.34
N VAL A 13 3.59 -2.04 -3.93
CA VAL A 13 2.35 -1.44 -4.42
C VAL A 13 2.71 -0.34 -5.40
N ARG A 14 2.09 -0.38 -6.57
CA ARG A 14 2.24 0.63 -7.62
C ARG A 14 0.88 1.21 -7.98
N ALA A 15 0.80 2.52 -8.06
CA ALA A 15 -0.42 3.26 -8.35
C ALA A 15 -0.16 4.42 -9.32
N ASP A 16 -1.20 4.80 -10.05
CA ASP A 16 -1.25 6.06 -10.80
C ASP A 16 -2.04 7.09 -9.99
N TYR A 17 -1.50 8.29 -9.87
CA TYR A 17 -2.15 9.43 -9.24
C TYR A 17 -1.99 10.63 -10.18
N GLU A 18 -3.07 11.07 -10.81
CA GLU A 18 -3.09 12.17 -11.78
C GLU A 18 -2.00 12.07 -12.89
N GLY A 19 -1.67 10.84 -13.34
CA GLY A 19 -0.63 10.58 -14.33
C GLY A 19 0.79 10.48 -13.79
N PHE A 20 0.98 10.56 -12.47
CA PHE A 20 2.23 10.24 -11.79
C PHE A 20 2.20 8.81 -11.25
N ILE A 21 3.27 8.06 -11.53
CA ILE A 21 3.43 6.71 -10.98
C ILE A 21 4.04 6.80 -9.59
N LEU A 22 3.29 6.33 -8.60
CA LEU A 22 3.73 6.12 -7.23
C LEU A 22 4.05 4.64 -7.05
N GLU A 23 5.22 4.33 -6.50
CA GLU A 23 5.64 2.95 -6.22
C GLU A 23 6.31 2.89 -4.85
N ARG A 24 5.93 1.91 -4.03
CA ARG A 24 6.52 1.73 -2.71
C ARG A 24 6.51 0.27 -2.26
N ALA A 25 7.62 -0.16 -1.69
CA ALA A 25 7.71 -1.41 -0.96
C ALA A 25 7.20 -1.24 0.48
N ILE A 26 6.34 -2.14 0.94
CA ILE A 26 5.67 -2.11 2.23
C ILE A 26 5.67 -3.51 2.84
N MET A 27 5.92 -3.57 4.15
CA MET A 27 5.81 -4.81 4.93
C MET A 27 4.42 -4.92 5.53
N SER A 28 3.63 -5.88 5.06
CA SER A 28 2.25 -6.07 5.55
C SER A 28 1.89 -7.54 5.68
N LYS A 29 0.80 -7.83 6.39
CA LYS A 29 0.33 -9.21 6.63
C LYS A 29 -0.20 -9.90 5.37
N ASN A 30 -0.76 -9.12 4.45
CA ASN A 30 -1.35 -9.58 3.19
C ASN A 30 -1.41 -8.41 2.18
N GLN A 31 -1.77 -8.71 0.93
CA GLN A 31 -1.90 -7.71 -0.14
C GLN A 31 -2.90 -6.59 0.19
N TYR A 32 -4.04 -6.92 0.80
CA TYR A 32 -5.07 -5.94 1.15
C TYR A 32 -4.55 -4.90 2.15
N ASN A 33 -3.86 -5.36 3.19
CA ASN A 33 -3.22 -4.47 4.17
C ASN A 33 -2.10 -3.65 3.53
N ALA A 34 -1.33 -4.22 2.60
CA ALA A 34 -0.30 -3.47 1.87
C ALA A 34 -0.89 -2.30 1.08
N VAL A 35 -2.06 -2.48 0.46
CA VAL A 35 -2.76 -1.40 -0.23
C VAL A 35 -3.23 -0.33 0.76
N ILE A 36 -3.80 -0.70 1.91
CA ILE A 36 -4.22 0.30 2.93
C ILE A 36 -3.01 1.08 3.44
N ASP A 37 -1.94 0.38 3.84
CA ASP A 37 -0.71 0.99 4.35
C ASP A 37 -0.08 1.91 3.29
N PHE A 38 -0.15 1.54 2.00
CA PHE A 38 0.27 2.38 0.89
C PHE A 38 -0.57 3.65 0.76
N LEU A 39 -1.90 3.50 0.73
CA LEU A 39 -2.82 4.62 0.60
C LEU A 39 -2.66 5.62 1.75
N ASP A 40 -2.48 5.14 2.98
CA ASP A 40 -2.25 6.01 4.14
C ASP A 40 -0.90 6.76 4.03
N ALA A 41 0.16 6.09 3.60
CA ALA A 41 1.45 6.75 3.36
C ALA A 41 1.39 7.82 2.26
N VAL A 42 0.55 7.61 1.25
CA VAL A 42 0.35 8.60 0.18
C VAL A 42 -0.50 9.78 0.69
N LYS A 43 -1.56 9.54 1.47
CA LYS A 43 -2.35 10.62 2.09
C LYS A 43 -1.48 11.53 2.96
N GLU A 44 -0.62 10.95 3.79
CA GLU A 44 0.32 11.71 4.62
C GLU A 44 1.25 12.61 3.80
N LEU A 45 1.64 12.18 2.60
CA LEU A 45 2.50 12.96 1.72
C LEU A 45 1.79 14.20 1.14
N PHE A 46 0.50 14.08 0.86
CA PHE A 46 -0.29 15.11 0.18
C PHE A 46 -1.19 15.92 1.13
N ASP A 47 -1.12 15.67 2.45
CA ASP A 47 -1.92 16.33 3.48
C ASP A 47 -3.43 16.29 3.20
N TYR A 48 -3.90 15.19 2.58
CA TYR A 48 -5.33 14.99 2.35
C TYR A 48 -6.04 14.81 3.68
N SER A 49 -6.99 15.72 3.99
CA SER A 49 -7.76 15.68 5.22
C SER A 49 -8.81 14.56 5.23
N ASP A 50 -9.28 14.12 4.05
CA ASP A 50 -10.30 13.08 3.92
C ASP A 50 -9.92 12.01 2.90
N CYS A 51 -10.23 10.76 3.28
CA CYS A 51 -9.87 9.54 2.55
C CYS A 51 -10.69 9.34 1.26
N ASP A 52 -11.86 9.97 1.15
CA ASP A 52 -12.79 9.69 0.07
C ASP A 52 -12.45 10.45 -1.22
N ASP A 53 -12.00 11.70 -1.14
CA ASP A 53 -11.56 12.47 -2.32
C ASP A 53 -10.32 11.81 -2.96
N PHE A 54 -9.40 11.32 -2.13
CA PHE A 54 -8.17 10.67 -2.57
C PHE A 54 -8.39 9.36 -3.34
N LYS A 55 -9.43 8.59 -3.01
CA LYS A 55 -9.68 7.29 -3.65
C LYS A 55 -10.08 7.40 -5.12
N ASP A 56 -10.71 8.51 -5.50
CA ASP A 56 -11.11 8.75 -6.88
C ASP A 56 -9.91 9.16 -7.74
N ASP A 57 -8.89 9.77 -7.14
CA ASP A 57 -7.69 10.25 -7.84
C ASP A 57 -6.60 9.16 -7.96
N ILE A 58 -6.53 8.22 -7.02
CA ILE A 58 -5.51 7.17 -7.01
C ILE A 58 -6.00 5.81 -7.54
N HIS A 59 -5.27 5.27 -8.52
CA HIS A 59 -5.58 4.00 -9.16
C HIS A 59 -4.48 2.99 -8.88
N ILE A 60 -4.77 1.98 -8.07
CA ILE A 60 -3.82 0.87 -7.84
C ILE A 60 -3.66 0.06 -9.13
N LEU A 61 -2.43 0.02 -9.66
CA LEU A 61 -2.08 -0.69 -10.87
C LEU A 61 -1.72 -2.15 -10.57
N THR A 62 -0.80 -2.34 -9.62
CA THR A 62 -0.28 -3.68 -9.26
C THR A 62 0.08 -3.78 -7.79
N VAL A 63 -0.11 -4.98 -7.23
CA VAL A 63 0.37 -5.36 -5.89
C VAL A 63 1.14 -6.66 -6.04
N THR A 64 2.45 -6.60 -5.91
CA THR A 64 3.34 -7.75 -6.10
C THR A 64 3.90 -8.17 -4.75
N GLN A 65 3.78 -9.44 -4.39
CA GLN A 65 4.49 -9.97 -3.23
C GLN A 65 5.93 -10.27 -3.64
N GLU A 66 6.90 -9.71 -2.93
CA GLU A 66 8.30 -10.02 -3.15
C GLU A 66 8.59 -11.41 -2.56
N VAL A 67 9.19 -12.29 -3.36
CA VAL A 67 9.67 -13.59 -2.90
C VAL A 67 11.04 -13.37 -2.30
N GLN A 68 11.23 -13.66 -1.00
CA GLN A 68 12.57 -13.67 -0.41
C GLN A 68 13.34 -14.87 -0.99
N GLU A 69 14.35 -14.60 -1.82
CA GLU A 69 15.34 -15.59 -2.29
C GLU A 69 16.23 -16.11 -1.14
#